data_AF-A0A7J7KSP3-F1
#
_entry.id   AF-A0A7J7KSP3-F1
#
_cell.length_a   1.000
_cell.length_b   1.000
_cell.length_c   1.000
_cell.angle_alpha   90.00
_cell.angle_beta   90.00
_cell.angle_gamma   90.00
#
_symmetry.space_group_name_H-M   'P 1'
#
loop_
_entity.id
_entity.type
_entity.pdbx_description
1 polymer ?
#
loop_
_entity_poly.entity_id
_entity_poly.type
_entity_poly.pdbx_seq_one_letter_code
_entity_poly.pdbx_strand_id
1 'polypeptide(L)'
;MRHFEVAKMLKDLPRDASFLLRVVEPIKSGFANIGKPGQGKAKGGAISNGKATLRLNSKGPASVEVPDDVVDVAIEKINARLESYLGINDNELAQTIWEIGSKMKNPVEFSENLQQTELAMFGFSDEFIFEIWGDIGDAKSGRMVKITQFDEQF
;
A
#
# COMPACT_ATOMS: atom_id res chain seq x y z
N MET A 1 25.18 8.07 25.99
CA MET A 1 24.08 8.96 26.40
C MET A 1 22.82 8.50 25.72
N ARG A 2 21.73 8.34 26.47
CA ARG A 2 20.40 7.99 25.93
C ARG A 2 19.57 9.26 25.75
N HIS A 3 18.58 9.24 24.86
CA HIS A 3 17.79 10.43 24.51
C HIS A 3 17.15 11.11 25.74
N PHE A 4 16.71 10.32 26.74
CA PHE A 4 16.09 10.84 27.95
C PHE A 4 17.09 11.50 28.93
N GLU A 5 18.38 11.15 28.87
CA GLU A 5 19.43 11.78 29.70
C GLU A 5 19.68 13.21 29.21
N VAL A 6 19.72 13.42 27.88
CA VAL A 6 19.78 14.75 27.25
C VAL A 6 18.55 15.58 27.62
N ALA A 7 17.36 14.98 27.55
CA ALA A 7 16.12 15.67 27.91
C ALA A 7 16.11 16.12 29.38
N LYS A 8 16.64 15.28 30.30
CA LYS A 8 16.78 15.65 31.72
C LYS A 8 17.75 16.82 31.90
N MET A 9 18.91 16.78 31.25
CA MET A 9 19.88 17.87 31.31
C MET A 9 19.32 19.19 30.78
N LEU A 10 18.54 19.15 29.69
CA LEU A 10 17.87 20.34 29.17
C LEU A 10 16.77 20.86 30.10
N LYS A 11 16.05 19.96 30.78
CA LYS A 11 15.01 20.30 31.77
C LYS A 11 15.58 20.96 33.02
N ASP A 12 16.75 20.53 33.46
CA ASP A 12 17.39 20.99 34.71
C ASP A 12 18.18 22.31 34.53
N LEU A 13 18.20 22.90 33.33
CA LEU A 13 18.86 24.19 33.09
C LEU A 13 18.16 25.34 33.82
N PRO A 14 18.91 26.28 34.41
CA PRO A 14 18.32 27.46 35.02
C PRO A 14 17.58 28.29 33.97
N ARG A 15 16.37 28.73 34.33
CA ARG A 15 15.60 29.67 33.51
C ARG A 15 16.38 30.97 33.41
N ASP A 16 16.34 31.58 32.23
CA ASP A 16 17.04 32.82 31.90
C ASP A 16 18.57 32.75 31.86
N ALA A 17 19.15 31.54 31.85
CA ALA A 17 20.59 31.33 31.66
C ALA A 17 20.93 30.94 30.21
N SER A 18 22.03 31.51 29.70
CA SER A 18 22.59 31.12 28.40
C SER A 18 23.37 29.80 28.51
N PHE A 19 23.20 28.92 27.52
CA PHE A 19 23.97 27.69 27.41
C PHE A 19 24.51 27.51 25.98
N LEU A 20 25.53 26.67 25.84
CA LEU A 20 26.13 26.33 24.56
C LEU A 20 25.74 24.89 24.17
N LEU A 21 25.14 24.72 23.00
CA LEU A 21 24.84 23.42 22.43
C LEU A 21 25.77 23.13 21.24
N ARG A 22 26.65 22.15 21.40
CA ARG A 22 27.46 21.65 20.28
C ARG A 22 26.65 20.61 19.52
N VAL A 23 26.19 20.97 18.33
CA VAL A 23 25.47 20.07 17.42
C VAL A 23 26.37 19.60 16.29
N VAL A 24 26.10 18.40 15.79
CA VAL A 24 26.64 17.91 14.52
C VAL A 24 25.46 17.86 13.56
N GLU A 25 25.52 18.62 12.47
CA GLU A 25 24.46 18.56 11.46
C GLU A 25 24.57 17.27 10.64
N PRO A 26 23.44 16.61 10.32
CA PRO A 26 23.46 15.49 9.39
C PRO A 26 23.78 16.00 7.98
N ILE A 27 24.45 15.16 7.18
CA ILE A 27 24.71 15.46 5.77
C ILE A 27 23.36 15.49 5.04
N LYS A 28 22.89 16.69 4.68
CA LYS A 28 21.57 16.92 4.05
C LYS A 28 21.44 16.30 2.65
N SER A 29 22.50 15.75 2.08
CA SER A 29 22.58 15.27 0.70
C SER A 29 23.21 13.87 0.57
N GLY A 30 22.95 12.96 1.51
CA GLY A 30 23.42 11.57 1.44
C GLY A 30 22.82 10.74 0.29
N PHE A 31 21.77 11.26 -0.38
CA PHE A 31 21.05 10.57 -1.46
C PHE A 31 21.04 11.34 -2.78
N ALA A 32 21.86 12.39 -2.96
CA ALA A 32 21.96 13.07 -4.26
C ALA A 32 22.30 12.12 -5.42
N ASN A 33 22.97 11.00 -5.12
CA ASN A 33 23.35 9.97 -6.08
C ASN A 33 22.41 8.76 -6.12
N ILE A 34 21.36 8.70 -5.27
CA ILE A 34 20.27 7.71 -5.39
C ILE A 34 19.05 8.39 -6.02
N GLY A 35 19.31 9.16 -7.08
CA GLY A 35 18.31 9.60 -8.05
C GLY A 35 18.55 8.86 -9.35
N LYS A 36 17.49 8.46 -10.04
CA LYS A 36 17.58 7.82 -11.37
C LYS A 36 18.47 8.67 -12.29
N PRO A 37 19.47 8.09 -12.99
CA PRO A 37 20.24 8.85 -13.96
C PRO A 37 19.32 9.19 -15.13
N GLY A 38 18.99 10.48 -15.31
CA GLY A 38 18.37 10.99 -16.53
C GLY A 38 16.90 11.42 -16.47
N GLN A 39 16.47 12.18 -15.47
CA GLN A 39 15.39 13.16 -15.71
C GLN A 39 15.42 14.31 -14.69
N GLY A 40 15.15 15.52 -15.20
CA GLY A 40 15.40 16.79 -14.53
C GLY A 40 14.74 16.98 -13.17
N LYS A 41 15.35 17.89 -12.40
CA LYS A 41 14.86 18.60 -11.20
C LYS A 41 13.56 18.03 -10.62
N ALA A 42 13.69 17.21 -9.59
CA ALA A 42 12.58 16.80 -8.73
C ALA A 42 11.83 18.06 -8.24
N LYS A 43 10.65 18.32 -8.84
CA LYS A 43 9.71 19.30 -8.32
C LYS A 43 9.05 18.71 -7.08
N GLY A 44 9.13 19.47 -5.97
CA GLY A 44 8.13 19.51 -4.91
C GLY A 44 7.84 18.21 -4.17
N GLY A 45 8.29 18.14 -2.92
CA GLY A 45 8.02 17.04 -2.01
C GLY A 45 6.53 16.81 -1.81
N ALA A 46 6.01 15.71 -2.36
CA ALA A 46 4.95 14.99 -1.70
C ALA A 46 5.56 14.27 -0.50
N ILE A 47 4.94 14.40 0.68
CA ILE A 47 5.25 13.59 1.86
C ILE A 47 4.93 12.14 1.48
N SER A 48 5.93 11.43 0.98
CA SER A 48 5.86 10.01 0.67
C SER A 48 6.57 9.28 1.80
N ASN A 49 5.91 8.27 2.37
CA ASN A 49 6.46 7.45 3.47
C ASN A 49 7.66 6.58 3.05
N GLY A 50 8.30 6.85 1.90
CA GLY A 50 9.41 6.07 1.35
C GLY A 50 9.02 4.67 0.85
N LYS A 51 7.74 4.28 0.99
CA LYS A 51 7.21 2.97 0.60
C LYS A 51 6.75 2.90 -0.85
N ALA A 52 7.00 3.93 -1.66
CA ALA A 52 6.54 3.93 -3.05
C ALA A 52 7.21 2.80 -3.85
N THR A 53 6.42 2.01 -4.56
CA THR A 53 6.88 0.90 -5.41
C THR A 53 6.57 1.19 -6.87
N LEU A 54 7.38 0.63 -7.78
CA LEU A 54 7.08 0.64 -9.21
C LEU A 54 6.10 -0.49 -9.51
N ARG A 55 4.95 -0.15 -10.06
CA ARG A 55 3.91 -1.09 -10.46
C ARG A 55 3.97 -1.32 -11.97
N LEU A 56 3.96 -2.58 -12.38
CA LEU A 56 3.89 -2.99 -13.78
C LEU A 56 2.45 -3.40 -14.07
N ASN A 57 1.80 -2.75 -15.03
CA ASN A 57 0.41 -2.99 -15.37
C ASN A 57 0.35 -3.79 -16.67
N SER A 58 -0.28 -4.98 -16.70
CA SER A 58 -0.45 -5.73 -17.97
C SER A 58 -1.15 -4.95 -19.08
N LYS A 59 -2.03 -4.01 -18.71
CA LYS A 59 -2.85 -3.22 -19.66
C LYS A 59 -2.37 -1.77 -19.84
N GLY A 60 -1.22 -1.38 -19.29
CA GLY A 60 -0.80 0.03 -19.31
C GLY A 60 0.66 0.28 -18.93
N PRO A 61 1.11 1.55 -18.99
CA PRO A 61 2.47 1.90 -18.60
C PRO A 61 2.68 1.67 -17.10
N ALA A 62 3.93 1.41 -16.72
CA ALA A 62 4.31 1.27 -15.32
C ALA A 62 4.03 2.57 -14.52
N SER A 63 3.40 2.45 -13.36
CA SER A 63 3.03 3.55 -12.46
C SER A 63 3.85 3.48 -11.16
N VAL A 64 4.00 4.60 -10.45
CA VAL A 64 4.57 4.62 -9.09
C VAL A 64 3.41 4.76 -8.12
N GLU A 65 3.24 3.78 -7.24
CA GLU A 65 2.11 3.71 -6.31
C GLU A 65 2.61 3.50 -4.87
N VAL A 66 1.83 3.95 -3.90
CA VAL A 66 2.10 3.71 -2.48
C VAL A 66 1.23 2.53 -2.07
N PRO A 67 1.82 1.48 -1.44
CA PRO A 67 1.05 0.35 -0.93
C PRO A 67 -0.04 0.84 0.03
N ASP A 68 -1.27 0.45 -0.23
CA ASP A 68 -2.42 0.70 0.62
C ASP A 68 -2.77 -0.62 1.32
N ASP A 69 -2.70 -0.63 2.65
CA ASP A 69 -2.95 -1.84 3.45
C ASP A 69 -4.36 -2.41 3.19
N VAL A 70 -5.32 -1.57 2.82
CA VAL A 70 -6.68 -2.02 2.46
C VAL A 70 -6.67 -2.79 1.15
N VAL A 71 -5.87 -2.33 0.18
CA VAL A 71 -5.73 -2.97 -1.13
C VAL A 71 -5.03 -4.31 -0.99
N ASP A 72 -3.97 -4.38 -0.18
CA ASP A 72 -3.25 -5.63 0.07
C ASP A 72 -4.18 -6.71 0.65
N VAL A 73 -4.96 -6.35 1.69
CA VAL A 73 -5.91 -7.28 2.32
C VAL A 73 -6.99 -7.71 1.34
N ALA A 74 -7.46 -6.81 0.49
CA ALA A 74 -8.43 -7.15 -0.54
C ALA A 74 -7.85 -8.13 -1.57
N ILE A 75 -6.62 -7.90 -2.03
CA ILE A 75 -5.93 -8.77 -2.98
C ILE A 75 -5.72 -10.17 -2.37
N GLU A 76 -5.28 -10.27 -1.12
CA GLU A 76 -5.13 -11.55 -0.42
C GLU A 76 -6.44 -12.33 -0.35
N LYS A 77 -7.56 -11.65 -0.07
CA LYS A 77 -8.89 -12.27 0.01
C LYS A 77 -9.40 -12.72 -1.35
N ILE A 78 -9.28 -11.87 -2.36
CA ILE A 78 -9.65 -12.22 -3.75
C ILE A 78 -8.82 -13.42 -4.21
N ASN A 79 -7.53 -13.47 -3.90
CA ASN A 79 -6.69 -14.63 -4.19
C ASN A 79 -7.16 -15.90 -3.48
N ALA A 80 -7.55 -15.83 -2.20
CA ALA A 80 -8.09 -16.99 -1.49
C ALA A 80 -9.37 -17.54 -2.16
N ARG A 81 -10.20 -16.66 -2.73
CA ARG A 81 -11.36 -17.05 -3.55
C ARG A 81 -10.93 -17.70 -4.87
N LEU A 82 -10.00 -17.08 -5.59
CA LEU A 82 -9.47 -17.61 -6.85
C LEU A 82 -8.81 -18.98 -6.65
N GLU A 83 -8.10 -19.18 -5.54
CA GLU A 83 -7.50 -20.47 -5.20
C GLU A 83 -8.57 -21.53 -4.93
N SER A 84 -9.64 -21.17 -4.24
CA SER A 84 -10.75 -22.08 -3.97
C SER A 84 -11.55 -22.44 -5.24
N TYR A 85 -11.68 -21.52 -6.20
CA TYR A 85 -12.49 -21.70 -7.41
C TYR A 85 -11.69 -22.29 -8.60
N LEU A 86 -10.46 -21.81 -8.83
CA LEU A 86 -9.60 -22.19 -9.97
C LEU A 86 -8.35 -22.97 -9.58
N GLY A 87 -7.98 -23.02 -8.29
CA GLY A 87 -6.73 -23.62 -7.84
C GLY A 87 -5.48 -22.78 -8.17
N ILE A 88 -5.64 -21.47 -8.43
CA ILE A 88 -4.54 -20.57 -8.79
C ILE A 88 -4.45 -19.40 -7.79
N ASN A 89 -3.23 -18.88 -7.62
CA ASN A 89 -2.95 -17.67 -6.86
C ASN A 89 -2.21 -16.70 -7.80
N ASP A 90 -2.90 -15.66 -8.25
CA ASP A 90 -2.39 -14.70 -9.23
C ASP A 90 -2.70 -13.27 -8.74
N ASN A 91 -1.68 -12.63 -8.18
CA ASN A 91 -1.78 -11.28 -7.64
C ASN A 91 -2.17 -10.24 -8.69
N GLU A 92 -1.77 -10.41 -9.96
CA GLU A 92 -2.08 -9.44 -11.02
C GLU A 92 -3.55 -9.55 -11.45
N LEU A 93 -4.05 -10.78 -11.52
CA LEU A 93 -5.46 -11.07 -11.73
C LEU A 93 -6.32 -10.50 -10.59
N ALA A 94 -5.97 -10.82 -9.35
CA ALA A 94 -6.69 -10.34 -8.16
C ALA A 94 -6.69 -8.81 -8.07
N GLN A 95 -5.57 -8.17 -8.42
CA GLN A 95 -5.47 -6.72 -8.46
C GLN A 95 -6.36 -6.12 -9.55
N THR A 96 -6.41 -6.73 -10.74
CA THR A 96 -7.30 -6.27 -11.82
C THR A 96 -8.77 -6.36 -11.37
N ILE A 97 -9.16 -7.43 -10.69
CA ILE A 97 -10.51 -7.61 -10.13
C ILE A 97 -10.81 -6.52 -9.09
N TRP A 98 -9.86 -6.24 -8.19
CA TRP A 98 -9.98 -5.15 -7.21
C TRP A 98 -10.16 -3.79 -7.89
N GLU A 99 -9.39 -3.48 -8.94
CA GLU A 99 -9.49 -2.20 -9.63
C GLU A 99 -10.82 -1.99 -10.34
N ILE A 100 -11.41 -3.06 -10.88
CA ILE A 100 -12.74 -3.02 -11.47
C ILE A 100 -13.78 -2.82 -10.37
N GLY A 101 -13.81 -3.71 -9.37
CA GLY A 101 -14.82 -3.66 -8.30
C GLY A 101 -14.69 -2.44 -7.38
N SER A 102 -13.49 -1.85 -7.26
CA SER A 102 -13.28 -0.65 -6.47
C SER A 102 -14.05 0.57 -7.02
N LYS A 103 -14.28 0.62 -8.33
CA LYS A 103 -14.96 1.72 -9.03
C LYS A 103 -16.48 1.56 -9.14
N MET A 104 -16.98 0.32 -9.00
CA MET A 104 -18.41 0.05 -9.14
C MET A 104 -19.19 0.38 -7.87
N LYS A 105 -20.50 0.63 -8.01
CA LYS A 105 -21.40 0.95 -6.90
C LYS A 105 -22.36 -0.19 -6.55
N ASN A 106 -22.63 -1.08 -7.50
CA ASN A 106 -23.55 -2.19 -7.32
C ASN A 106 -22.98 -3.49 -7.91
N PRO A 107 -23.43 -4.66 -7.40
CA PRO A 107 -22.92 -5.96 -7.85
C PRO A 107 -23.27 -6.28 -9.30
N VAL A 108 -24.35 -5.69 -9.84
CA VAL A 108 -24.78 -5.90 -11.23
C VAL A 108 -23.80 -5.25 -12.20
N GLU A 109 -23.47 -3.98 -11.99
CA GLU A 109 -22.43 -3.24 -12.73
C GLU A 109 -21.07 -3.95 -12.62
N PHE A 110 -20.75 -4.51 -11.46
CA PHE A 110 -19.51 -5.29 -11.29
C PHE A 110 -19.49 -6.54 -12.16
N SER A 111 -20.57 -7.33 -12.17
CA SER A 111 -20.69 -8.51 -13.03
C SER A 111 -20.60 -8.15 -14.51
N GLU A 112 -21.35 -7.13 -14.95
CA GLU A 112 -21.33 -6.67 -16.34
C GLU A 112 -19.94 -6.19 -16.78
N ASN A 113 -19.24 -5.44 -15.93
CA ASN A 113 -17.88 -4.98 -16.25
C ASN A 113 -16.86 -6.13 -16.26
N LEU A 114 -16.99 -7.11 -15.37
CA LEU A 114 -16.15 -8.32 -15.42
C LEU A 114 -16.35 -9.07 -16.74
N GLN A 115 -17.60 -9.25 -17.17
CA GLN A 115 -17.95 -9.93 -18.42
C GLN A 115 -17.53 -9.17 -19.69
N GLN A 116 -17.35 -7.85 -19.62
CA GLN A 116 -16.83 -7.05 -20.74
C GLN A 116 -15.31 -7.12 -20.88
N THR A 117 -14.61 -7.63 -19.86
CA THR A 117 -13.15 -7.78 -19.89
C THR A 117 -12.74 -9.19 -20.30
N GLU A 118 -11.45 -9.39 -20.54
CA GLU A 118 -10.87 -10.72 -20.76
C GLU A 118 -11.15 -11.69 -19.61
N LEU A 119 -11.52 -11.18 -18.42
CA LEU A 119 -11.92 -12.00 -17.28
C LEU A 119 -13.17 -12.85 -17.55
N ALA A 120 -13.96 -12.49 -18.58
CA ALA A 120 -15.08 -13.30 -19.04
C ALA A 120 -14.66 -14.71 -19.46
N MET A 121 -13.41 -14.90 -19.92
CA MET A 121 -12.92 -16.22 -20.35
C MET A 121 -12.84 -17.24 -19.21
N PHE A 122 -12.77 -16.77 -17.95
CA PHE A 122 -12.76 -17.64 -16.78
C PHE A 122 -14.13 -18.23 -16.45
N GLY A 123 -15.22 -17.68 -17.00
CA GLY A 123 -16.56 -18.21 -16.78
C GLY A 123 -16.96 -18.24 -15.29
N PHE A 124 -16.67 -17.18 -14.55
CA PHE A 124 -17.04 -17.05 -13.13
C PHE A 124 -18.55 -17.21 -12.94
N SER A 125 -18.96 -17.98 -11.93
CA SER A 125 -20.37 -18.11 -11.54
C SER A 125 -20.87 -16.83 -10.87
N ASP A 126 -22.19 -16.58 -10.93
CA ASP A 126 -22.79 -15.43 -10.26
C ASP A 126 -22.57 -15.44 -8.74
N GLU A 127 -22.54 -16.63 -8.13
CA GLU A 127 -22.23 -16.82 -6.71
C GLU A 127 -20.81 -16.37 -6.39
N PHE A 128 -19.83 -16.78 -7.20
CA PHE A 128 -18.44 -16.38 -7.03
C PHE A 128 -18.24 -14.87 -7.20
N ILE A 129 -18.90 -14.27 -8.19
CA ILE A 129 -18.87 -12.83 -8.42
C ILE A 129 -19.45 -12.08 -7.19
N PHE A 130 -20.53 -12.61 -6.60
CA PHE A 130 -21.13 -12.03 -5.40
C PHE A 130 -20.23 -12.13 -4.16
N GLU A 131 -19.54 -13.26 -3.98
CA GLU A 131 -18.55 -13.42 -2.90
C GLU A 131 -17.40 -12.42 -3.01
N ILE A 132 -16.79 -12.31 -4.20
CA ILE A 132 -15.74 -11.32 -4.46
C ILE A 132 -16.26 -9.91 -4.23
N TRP A 133 -17.47 -9.60 -4.68
CA TRP A 133 -18.08 -8.29 -4.44
C TRP A 133 -18.24 -8.00 -2.94
N GLY A 134 -18.65 -9.00 -2.17
CA GLY A 134 -18.73 -8.93 -0.71
C GLY A 134 -17.36 -8.62 -0.08
N ASP A 135 -16.34 -9.38 -0.45
CA ASP A 135 -14.96 -9.17 0.05
C ASP A 135 -14.44 -7.76 -0.32
N ILE A 136 -14.74 -7.26 -1.53
CA ILE A 136 -14.38 -5.89 -1.94
C ILE A 136 -15.10 -4.84 -1.07
N GLY A 137 -16.40 -5.03 -0.80
CA GLY A 137 -17.16 -4.15 0.08
C GLY A 137 -16.66 -4.17 1.53
N ASP A 138 -16.29 -5.33 2.02
CA ASP A 138 -15.72 -5.52 3.36
C ASP A 138 -14.35 -4.83 3.49
N ALA A 139 -13.51 -4.90 2.44
CA ALA A 139 -12.24 -4.19 2.38
C ALA A 139 -12.46 -2.67 2.39
N LYS A 140 -13.33 -2.15 1.51
CA LYS A 140 -13.64 -0.71 1.42
C LYS A 140 -14.18 -0.13 2.72
N SER A 141 -14.96 -0.92 3.46
CA SER A 141 -15.53 -0.50 4.75
C SER A 141 -14.54 -0.59 5.91
N GLY A 142 -13.30 -1.03 5.67
CA GLY A 142 -12.27 -1.18 6.70
C GLY A 142 -12.58 -2.30 7.71
N ARG A 143 -13.53 -3.19 7.41
CA ARG A 143 -13.87 -4.33 8.26
C ARG A 143 -12.84 -5.44 8.20
N MET A 144 -11.97 -5.43 7.19
CA MET A 144 -10.89 -6.39 7.06
C MET A 144 -9.61 -5.80 7.65
N VAL A 145 -9.23 -6.31 8.82
CA VAL A 145 -7.99 -5.95 9.50
C VAL A 145 -6.91 -6.96 9.09
N LYS A 146 -5.76 -6.47 8.63
CA LYS A 146 -4.54 -7.26 8.44
C LYS A 146 -4.15 -7.80 9.82
N ILE A 147 -4.44 -9.07 10.11
CA ILE A 147 -3.97 -9.71 11.35
C ILE A 147 -2.45 -9.78 11.22
N THR A 148 -1.75 -8.82 11.83
CA THR A 148 -0.31 -8.89 11.97
C THR A 148 -0.04 -10.03 12.95
N GLN A 149 0.19 -11.24 12.43
CA GLN A 149 0.81 -12.30 13.21
C GLN A 149 2.22 -11.80 13.55
N PHE A 150 2.37 -11.29 14.77
CA PHE A 150 3.68 -11.13 15.37
C PHE A 150 4.23 -12.53 15.62
N ASP A 151 5.04 -13.03 14.69
CA ASP A 151 5.92 -14.17 14.96
C ASP A 151 7.01 -13.68 15.92
N GLU A 152 6.75 -13.79 17.22
CA GLU A 152 7.79 -13.74 18.25
C GLU A 152 8.64 -15.02 18.13
N GLN A 153 9.65 -14.98 17.26
CA GLN A 153 10.79 -15.87 17.39
C GLN A 153 11.79 -15.20 18.33
N PHE A 154 11.77 -15.69 19.58
CA PHE A 154 12.75 -15.43 20.62
C PHE A 154 14.17 -15.88 20.21
#